data_AF-K1TBA5-F1
#
_entry.id   AF-K1TBA5-F1
#
_cell.length_a   1.000
_cell.length_b   1.000
_cell.length_c   1.000
_cell.angle_alpha   90.00
_cell.angle_beta   90.00
_cell.angle_gamma   90.00
#
_symmetry.space_group_name_H-M   'P 1'
#
loop_
_entity.id
_entity.type
_entity.pdbx_description
1 polymer ?
#
loop_
_entity_poly.entity_id
_entity_poly.type
_entity_poly.pdbx_seq_one_letter_code
_entity_poly.pdbx_strand_id
1 'polypeptide(L)'
;MKVGFKHIRSVMLLLAGCLGILPAGAHVKRAEIYNACVPVVLGRTHNVVAECCIEHDGLVPARLDAVEVRLGGVPAAEVRTVRLLYTGTMSALLSRSTSYAMRDEFRRLGGGQRLYADPDYAVEQSAAAPGADGSLALSSGQQLVKGRNYFYVSVESDIERVEELSRPFTLEITGILVDGRRVELS
;
A
#
# COMPACT_ATOMS: atom_id res chain seq x y z
N MET A 1 11.76 -47.66 62.34
CA MET A 1 10.53 -47.15 63.00
C MET A 1 10.21 -45.77 62.43
N LYS A 2 8.92 -45.56 62.11
CA LYS A 2 8.28 -44.28 61.70
C LYS A 2 8.58 -43.19 62.73
N VAL A 3 8.63 -41.89 62.40
CA VAL A 3 7.52 -40.93 62.22
C VAL A 3 8.20 -39.61 61.74
N GLY A 4 7.65 -38.71 60.92
CA GLY A 4 6.31 -38.57 60.39
C GLY A 4 6.26 -37.39 59.41
N PHE A 5 5.36 -37.51 58.46
CA PHE A 5 4.94 -36.48 57.52
C PHE A 5 3.91 -35.59 58.22
N LYS A 6 4.05 -34.26 58.18
CA LYS A 6 2.93 -33.30 58.27
C LYS A 6 3.37 -31.87 57.91
N HIS A 7 2.90 -31.47 56.72
CA HIS A 7 2.47 -30.14 56.25
C HIS A 7 3.28 -28.88 56.65
N ILE A 8 3.66 -28.08 55.64
CA ILE A 8 3.15 -26.70 55.45
C ILE A 8 3.55 -26.20 54.05
N ARG A 9 2.50 -26.01 53.22
CA ARG A 9 2.30 -24.98 52.20
C ARG A 9 3.54 -24.22 51.71
N SER A 10 3.88 -24.41 50.44
CA SER A 10 4.26 -23.30 49.55
C SER A 10 4.00 -23.71 48.11
N VAL A 11 2.84 -23.30 47.63
CA VAL A 11 2.48 -23.27 46.22
C VAL A 11 3.38 -22.23 45.58
N MET A 12 4.43 -22.66 44.87
CA MET A 12 5.17 -21.77 43.99
C MET A 12 4.53 -21.87 42.60
N LEU A 13 3.44 -21.12 42.43
CA LEU A 13 2.90 -20.79 41.11
C LEU A 13 3.99 -19.98 40.40
N LEU A 14 4.68 -20.59 39.44
CA LEU A 14 5.51 -19.84 38.51
C LEU A 14 4.54 -19.01 37.66
N LEU A 15 4.38 -17.74 38.01
CA LEU A 15 3.69 -16.76 37.17
C LEU A 15 4.45 -16.75 35.84
N ALA A 16 3.89 -17.43 34.84
CA ALA A 16 4.25 -17.25 33.46
C ALA A 16 4.18 -15.75 33.18
N GLY A 17 5.34 -15.18 32.84
CA GLY A 17 5.47 -13.82 32.37
C GLY A 17 4.66 -13.67 31.09
N CYS A 18 3.38 -13.38 31.23
CA CYS A 18 2.64 -12.64 30.23
C CYS A 18 3.14 -11.19 30.31
N LEU A 19 4.37 -10.95 29.84
CA LEU A 19 4.61 -9.70 29.13
C LEU A 19 3.63 -9.76 27.97
N GLY A 20 2.46 -9.16 28.16
CA GLY A 20 1.59 -8.82 27.06
C GLY A 20 2.46 -8.00 26.11
N ILE A 21 2.85 -8.62 25.00
CA ILE A 21 3.27 -7.88 23.83
C ILE A 21 2.01 -7.12 23.44
N LEU A 22 1.84 -5.92 24.01
CA LEU A 22 0.92 -4.93 23.48
C LEU A 22 1.23 -4.89 21.98
N PRO A 23 0.23 -5.08 21.10
CA PRO A 23 0.48 -4.97 19.68
C PRO A 23 1.05 -3.56 19.45
N ALA A 24 2.34 -3.49 19.16
CA ALA A 24 3.09 -2.25 19.03
C ALA A 24 2.62 -1.49 17.79
N GLY A 25 1.44 -0.85 17.83
CA GLY A 25 0.81 -0.01 16.79
C GLY A 25 0.94 -0.45 15.32
N ALA A 26 0.28 0.18 14.37
CA ALA A 26 1.05 0.46 13.17
C ALA A 26 1.70 1.80 13.50
N HIS A 27 3.02 1.95 13.38
CA HIS A 27 3.69 3.24 13.60
C HIS A 27 3.50 4.19 12.40
N VAL A 28 2.29 4.12 11.85
CA VAL A 28 1.78 4.92 10.75
C VAL A 28 0.90 5.98 11.37
N LYS A 29 1.30 7.24 11.22
CA LYS A 29 0.51 8.38 11.68
C LYS A 29 -0.73 8.56 10.82
N ARG A 30 -0.60 8.31 9.52
CA ARG A 30 -1.64 8.55 8.53
C ARG A 30 -1.37 7.77 7.25
N ALA A 31 -2.42 7.25 6.64
CA ALA A 31 -2.42 6.81 5.25
C ALA A 31 -3.48 7.61 4.49
N GLU A 32 -3.05 8.35 3.46
CA GLU A 32 -3.94 9.12 2.58
C GLU A 32 -4.02 8.46 1.21
N ILE A 33 -5.21 8.42 0.62
CA ILE A 33 -5.43 7.88 -0.74
C ILE A 33 -5.90 8.99 -1.67
N TYR A 34 -5.36 8.98 -2.89
CA TYR A 34 -5.78 9.88 -3.96
C TYR A 34 -6.03 9.11 -5.25
N ASN A 35 -7.26 9.15 -5.74
CA ASN A 35 -7.57 8.62 -7.06
C ASN A 35 -7.19 9.62 -8.15
N ALA A 36 -6.47 9.14 -9.15
CA ALA A 36 -6.08 9.90 -10.31
C ALA A 36 -7.30 10.19 -11.18
N CYS A 37 -7.56 11.47 -11.48
CA CYS A 37 -8.56 11.85 -12.48
C CYS A 37 -7.89 12.10 -13.84
N VAL A 38 -7.12 11.12 -14.32
CA VAL A 38 -6.41 11.18 -15.60
C VAL A 38 -6.81 9.99 -16.49
N PRO A 39 -6.72 10.10 -17.82
CA PRO A 39 -7.04 8.98 -18.70
C PRO A 39 -6.09 7.80 -18.51
N VAL A 40 -6.65 6.59 -18.55
CA VAL A 40 -5.91 5.35 -18.81
C VAL A 40 -5.78 5.21 -20.32
N VAL A 41 -4.55 5.25 -20.81
CA VAL A 41 -4.25 5.17 -22.25
C VAL A 41 -4.00 3.71 -22.60
N LEU A 42 -4.80 3.18 -23.53
CA LEU A 42 -4.61 1.84 -24.07
C LEU A 42 -3.24 1.71 -24.75
N GLY A 43 -2.64 0.53 -24.63
CA GLY A 43 -1.30 0.25 -25.16
C GLY A 43 -0.14 0.84 -24.36
N ARG A 44 -0.41 1.55 -23.25
CA ARG A 44 0.62 1.89 -22.26
C ARG A 44 0.73 0.82 -21.18
N THR A 45 1.97 0.49 -20.83
CA THR A 45 2.29 -0.42 -19.71
C THR A 45 2.08 0.23 -18.35
N HIS A 46 2.13 1.57 -18.29
CA HIS A 46 1.96 2.33 -17.06
C HIS A 46 0.89 3.39 -17.24
N ASN A 47 -0.15 3.32 -16.41
CA ASN A 47 -1.13 4.38 -16.25
C ASN A 47 -1.39 4.60 -14.77
N VAL A 48 -1.13 5.80 -14.25
CA VAL A 48 -1.33 6.07 -12.82
C VAL A 48 -2.82 6.21 -12.53
N VAL A 49 -3.36 5.37 -11.64
CA VAL A 49 -4.79 5.33 -11.31
C VAL A 49 -5.09 5.74 -9.87
N ALA A 50 -4.23 5.37 -8.93
CA ALA A 50 -4.35 5.82 -7.54
C ALA A 50 -2.97 6.01 -6.92
N GLU A 51 -2.86 6.91 -5.96
CA GLU A 51 -1.67 7.16 -5.15
C GLU A 51 -2.03 6.90 -3.69
N CYS A 52 -1.09 6.35 -2.92
CA CYS A 52 -1.19 6.34 -1.47
C CYS A 52 0.08 6.92 -0.82
N CYS A 53 -0.14 7.75 0.18
CA CYS A 53 0.90 8.36 0.98
C CYS A 53 0.83 7.81 2.40
N ILE A 54 1.91 7.15 2.83
CA ILE A 54 2.02 6.58 4.17
C ILE A 54 2.99 7.43 4.98
N GLU A 55 2.47 8.13 6.00
CA GLU A 55 3.29 8.90 6.93
C GLU A 55 3.71 8.05 8.12
N HIS A 56 5.01 7.79 8.22
CA HIS A 56 5.64 6.99 9.25
C HIS A 56 6.39 7.88 10.26
N ASP A 57 6.25 7.63 11.56
CA ASP A 57 6.85 8.46 12.61
C ASP A 57 8.38 8.29 12.75
N GLY A 58 8.94 7.18 12.26
CA GLY A 58 10.35 6.83 12.35
C GLY A 58 10.83 6.45 13.75
N LEU A 59 9.91 6.14 14.70
CA LEU A 59 10.26 5.74 16.06
C LEU A 59 10.69 4.27 16.13
N VAL A 60 10.08 3.42 15.31
CA VAL A 60 10.49 2.02 15.13
C VAL A 60 10.51 1.69 13.63
N PRO A 61 11.31 0.72 13.18
CA PRO A 61 11.24 0.28 11.79
C PRO A 61 9.84 -0.21 11.43
N ALA A 62 9.35 0.19 10.25
CA ALA A 62 8.10 -0.30 9.70
C ALA A 62 8.28 -0.72 8.24
N ARG A 63 7.52 -1.73 7.79
CA ARG A 63 7.55 -2.23 6.41
C ARG A 63 6.15 -2.28 5.82
N LEU A 64 6.02 -1.82 4.58
CA LEU A 64 4.81 -2.06 3.81
C LEU A 64 4.80 -3.52 3.33
N ASP A 65 3.78 -4.27 3.72
CA ASP A 65 3.58 -5.66 3.28
C ASP A 65 2.76 -5.72 2.01
N ALA A 66 1.64 -4.98 1.96
CA ALA A 66 0.74 -5.02 0.83
C ALA A 66 -0.16 -3.77 0.71
N VAL A 67 -0.56 -3.50 -0.53
CA VAL A 67 -1.69 -2.63 -0.87
C VAL A 67 -2.76 -3.50 -1.52
N GLU A 68 -3.92 -3.57 -0.88
CA GLU A 68 -5.09 -4.28 -1.39
C GLU A 68 -5.93 -3.33 -2.24
N VAL A 69 -6.30 -3.78 -3.44
CA VAL A 69 -7.09 -2.97 -4.37
C VAL A 69 -8.25 -3.77 -4.96
N ARG A 70 -9.29 -3.05 -5.38
CA ARG A 70 -10.43 -3.59 -6.11
C ARG A 70 -10.73 -2.76 -7.34
N LEU A 71 -10.78 -3.42 -8.48
CA LEU A 71 -11.25 -2.85 -9.73
C LEU A 71 -12.76 -3.03 -9.86
N GLY A 72 -13.43 -2.01 -10.37
CA GLY A 72 -14.86 -2.03 -10.66
C GLY A 72 -15.16 -1.44 -12.04
N GLY A 73 -16.32 -1.77 -12.59
CA GLY A 73 -16.78 -1.22 -13.87
C GLY A 73 -16.04 -1.73 -15.12
N VAL A 74 -15.02 -2.57 -14.97
CA VAL A 74 -14.30 -3.22 -16.10
C VAL A 74 -14.12 -4.71 -15.82
N PRO A 75 -14.33 -5.61 -16.81
CA PRO A 75 -14.01 -7.02 -16.67
C PRO A 75 -12.53 -7.24 -16.36
N ALA A 76 -12.22 -8.13 -15.42
CA ALA A 76 -10.84 -8.45 -15.05
C ALA A 76 -9.99 -8.92 -16.24
N ALA A 77 -10.61 -9.61 -17.22
CA ALA A 77 -9.93 -10.06 -18.43
C ALA A 77 -9.48 -8.92 -19.35
N GLU A 78 -10.05 -7.73 -19.25
CA GLU A 78 -9.64 -6.54 -20.01
C GLU A 78 -8.43 -5.83 -19.37
N VAL A 79 -8.03 -6.24 -18.17
CA VAL A 79 -6.88 -5.68 -17.45
C VAL A 79 -5.73 -6.68 -17.50
N ARG A 80 -4.67 -6.31 -18.22
CA ARG A 80 -3.49 -7.18 -18.37
C ARG A 80 -2.70 -7.27 -17.07
N THR A 81 -2.46 -6.13 -16.43
CA THR A 81 -1.62 -6.07 -15.24
C THR A 81 -1.95 -4.83 -14.41
N VAL A 82 -1.90 -4.98 -13.10
CA VAL A 82 -1.91 -3.90 -12.12
C VAL A 82 -0.57 -3.95 -11.38
N ARG A 83 0.05 -2.79 -11.16
CA ARG A 83 1.37 -2.68 -10.54
C ARG A 83 1.33 -1.75 -9.33
N LEU A 84 2.13 -2.06 -8.32
CA LEU A 84 2.46 -1.15 -7.23
C LEU A 84 3.86 -0.61 -7.46
N LEU A 85 4.01 0.71 -7.43
CA LEU A 85 5.31 1.38 -7.59
C LEU A 85 5.59 2.28 -6.39
N TYR A 86 6.86 2.35 -6.00
CA TYR A 86 7.37 3.20 -4.93
C TYR A 86 8.20 4.33 -5.53
N THR A 87 7.93 5.56 -5.11
CA THR A 87 8.60 6.78 -5.63
C THR A 87 9.45 7.48 -4.57
N GLY A 88 9.71 6.81 -3.44
CA GLY A 88 10.55 7.36 -2.38
C GLY A 88 9.80 8.28 -1.42
N THR A 89 10.49 9.34 -1.02
CA THR A 89 10.04 10.35 -0.05
C THR A 89 10.16 11.75 -0.64
N MET A 90 9.63 12.73 0.08
CA MET A 90 9.68 14.14 -0.26
C MET A 90 10.95 14.82 0.29
N SER A 91 11.37 15.92 -0.35
CA SER A 91 12.46 16.77 0.16
C SER A 91 12.23 17.18 1.62
N ALA A 92 13.33 17.24 2.40
CA ALA A 92 13.31 17.71 3.79
C ALA A 92 12.99 19.21 3.92
N LEU A 93 13.09 19.97 2.82
CA LEU A 93 12.58 21.33 2.76
C LEU A 93 11.06 21.26 2.69
N LEU A 94 10.38 21.91 3.64
CA LEU A 94 8.92 22.01 3.70
C LEU A 94 8.37 22.59 2.39
N SER A 95 8.10 21.71 1.43
CA SER A 95 7.30 22.07 0.28
C SER A 95 5.90 22.37 0.76
N ARG A 96 5.37 23.54 0.37
CA ARG A 96 3.95 23.87 0.60
C ARG A 96 3.01 22.99 -0.21
N SER A 97 3.52 22.29 -1.22
CA SER A 97 2.86 21.11 -1.75
C SER A 97 3.22 19.94 -0.83
N THR A 98 2.25 19.49 -0.04
CA THR A 98 2.20 18.08 0.37
C THR A 98 2.46 17.25 -0.91
N SER A 99 3.39 16.28 -0.96
CA SER A 99 3.70 15.68 -2.27
C SER A 99 2.46 15.32 -3.04
N TYR A 100 2.40 15.93 -4.21
CA TYR A 100 1.26 16.08 -5.11
C TYR A 100 1.79 15.79 -6.51
N ALA A 101 2.50 14.68 -6.68
CA ALA A 101 2.79 14.14 -8.00
C ALA A 101 1.49 14.13 -8.85
N MET A 102 0.37 13.70 -8.24
CA MET A 102 -0.89 13.60 -8.96
C MET A 102 -1.75 14.88 -9.00
N ARG A 103 -1.68 15.75 -7.97
CA ARG A 103 -2.64 16.87 -7.83
C ARG A 103 -2.22 18.15 -8.55
N ASP A 104 -0.93 18.36 -8.83
CA ASP A 104 -0.43 19.57 -9.51
C ASP A 104 0.21 19.28 -10.88
N GLU A 105 0.95 18.16 -11.05
CA GLU A 105 1.65 17.89 -12.32
C GLU A 105 0.71 17.46 -13.46
N PHE A 106 -0.18 16.49 -13.26
CA PHE A 106 -1.05 16.00 -14.36
C PHE A 106 -2.06 17.03 -14.85
N ARG A 107 -2.54 17.88 -13.94
CA ARG A 107 -3.44 18.98 -14.31
C ARG A 107 -2.74 20.04 -15.16
N ARG A 108 -1.42 20.21 -15.01
CA ARG A 108 -0.64 21.25 -15.73
C ARG A 108 0.06 20.71 -16.98
N LEU A 109 0.49 19.47 -16.97
CA LEU A 109 1.33 18.86 -17.99
C LEU A 109 0.69 17.56 -18.46
N GLY A 110 -0.16 17.63 -19.48
CA GLY A 110 -0.85 16.48 -20.09
C GLY A 110 0.07 15.35 -20.64
N GLY A 111 1.38 15.41 -20.40
CA GLY A 111 2.39 14.40 -20.73
C GLY A 111 3.06 13.70 -19.55
N GLY A 112 2.69 14.01 -18.30
CA GLY A 112 3.45 13.63 -17.09
C GLY A 112 3.63 12.13 -16.81
N GLN A 113 2.79 11.23 -17.37
CA GLN A 113 2.79 9.81 -16.96
C GLN A 113 4.08 9.07 -17.35
N ARG A 114 4.86 9.60 -18.32
CA ARG A 114 6.14 9.00 -18.74
C ARG A 114 7.20 9.05 -17.63
N LEU A 115 7.23 10.12 -16.83
CA LEU A 115 8.15 10.23 -15.69
C LEU A 115 7.86 9.13 -14.66
N TYR A 116 6.58 8.84 -14.43
CA TYR A 116 6.16 7.77 -13.52
C TYR A 116 6.45 6.39 -14.10
N ALA A 117 6.61 6.23 -15.41
CA ALA A 117 7.07 4.96 -15.98
C ALA A 117 8.61 4.79 -15.94
N ASP A 118 9.35 5.81 -15.52
CA ASP A 118 10.82 5.79 -15.51
C ASP A 118 11.33 5.02 -14.28
N PRO A 119 12.13 3.95 -14.45
CA PRO A 119 12.61 3.12 -13.34
C PRO A 119 13.57 3.87 -12.39
N ASP A 120 14.20 4.97 -12.83
CA ASP A 120 15.04 5.79 -11.96
C ASP A 120 14.20 6.68 -11.02
N TYR A 121 12.91 6.84 -11.33
CA TYR A 121 11.96 7.61 -10.52
C TYR A 121 10.98 6.72 -9.74
N ALA A 122 10.48 5.66 -10.36
CA ALA A 122 9.46 4.76 -9.79
C ALA A 122 9.93 3.31 -9.79
N VAL A 123 10.14 2.77 -8.59
CA VAL A 123 10.60 1.39 -8.38
C VAL A 123 9.39 0.47 -8.28
N GLU A 124 9.20 -0.42 -9.26
CA GLU A 124 8.16 -1.44 -9.22
C GLU A 124 8.37 -2.37 -8.01
N GLN A 125 7.31 -2.54 -7.21
CA GLN A 125 7.27 -3.38 -6.02
C GLN A 125 6.68 -4.75 -6.34
N SER A 126 5.58 -4.76 -7.07
CA SER A 126 4.89 -5.96 -7.53
C SER A 126 3.97 -5.67 -8.71
N ALA A 127 3.65 -6.72 -9.44
CA ALA A 127 2.73 -6.72 -10.56
C ALA A 127 1.86 -7.98 -10.52
N ALA A 128 0.56 -7.83 -10.73
CA ALA A 128 -0.38 -8.94 -10.76
C ALA A 128 -1.57 -8.64 -11.68
N ALA A 129 -2.15 -9.69 -12.27
CA ALA A 129 -3.46 -9.60 -12.90
C ALA A 129 -4.56 -9.62 -11.80
N PRO A 130 -5.68 -8.91 -11.99
CA PRO A 130 -6.78 -8.96 -11.03
C PRO A 130 -7.46 -10.33 -11.01
N GLY A 131 -8.02 -10.70 -9.86
CA GLY A 131 -8.92 -11.84 -9.74
C GLY A 131 -10.22 -11.63 -10.51
N ALA A 132 -11.03 -12.69 -10.63
CA ALA A 132 -12.28 -12.65 -11.38
C ALA A 132 -13.29 -11.61 -10.83
N ASP A 133 -13.21 -11.30 -9.54
CA ASP A 133 -14.01 -10.29 -8.84
C ASP A 133 -13.36 -8.88 -8.85
N GLY A 134 -12.24 -8.72 -9.58
CA GLY A 134 -11.49 -7.46 -9.65
C GLY A 134 -10.57 -7.22 -8.45
N SER A 135 -10.52 -8.12 -7.47
CA SER A 135 -9.67 -7.97 -6.28
C SER A 135 -8.24 -8.46 -6.52
N LEU A 136 -7.28 -7.81 -5.85
CA LEU A 136 -5.89 -8.27 -5.79
C LEU A 136 -5.16 -7.60 -4.61
N ALA A 137 -4.13 -8.28 -4.11
CA ALA A 137 -3.18 -7.74 -3.15
C ALA A 137 -1.83 -7.58 -3.83
N LEU A 138 -1.34 -6.34 -3.88
CA LEU A 138 -0.03 -5.99 -4.43
C LEU A 138 0.98 -6.00 -3.28
N SER A 139 1.85 -7.00 -3.26
CA SER A 139 2.86 -7.12 -2.21
C SER A 139 3.93 -6.04 -2.35
N SER A 140 4.54 -5.71 -1.23
CA SER A 140 5.77 -4.96 -1.16
C SER A 140 6.67 -5.62 -0.11
N GLY A 141 7.86 -5.08 0.02
CA GLY A 141 8.70 -5.26 1.19
C GLY A 141 9.38 -3.95 1.53
N GLN A 142 8.82 -2.81 1.11
CA GLN A 142 9.48 -1.53 1.22
C GLN A 142 9.60 -1.13 2.69
N GLN A 143 10.83 -0.94 3.15
CA GLN A 143 11.06 -0.33 4.46
C GLN A 143 10.65 1.15 4.38
N LEU A 144 9.77 1.54 5.29
CA LEU A 144 9.29 2.91 5.37
C LEU A 144 10.35 3.79 6.01
N VAL A 145 10.70 4.89 5.35
CA VAL A 145 11.56 5.91 5.94
C VAL A 145 10.73 6.84 6.83
N LYS A 146 11.39 7.50 7.79
CA LYS A 146 10.75 8.53 8.62
C LYS A 146 10.14 9.61 7.72
N GLY A 147 8.89 9.96 7.98
CA GLY A 147 8.13 10.92 7.20
C GLY A 147 7.25 10.23 6.16
N ARG A 148 7.06 10.87 5.01
CA ARG A 148 6.10 10.42 4.01
C ARG A 148 6.74 9.47 3.00
N ASN A 149 6.02 8.41 2.69
CA ASN A 149 6.41 7.39 1.72
C ASN A 149 5.34 7.33 0.64
N TYR A 150 5.75 7.45 -0.62
CA TYR A 150 4.84 7.61 -1.74
C TYR A 150 4.80 6.38 -2.62
N PHE A 151 3.60 5.85 -2.81
CA PHE A 151 3.32 4.73 -3.70
C PHE A 151 2.20 5.09 -4.65
N TYR A 152 2.18 4.45 -5.81
CA TYR A 152 1.02 4.53 -6.69
C TYR A 152 0.71 3.19 -7.33
N VAL A 153 -0.56 3.04 -7.71
CA VAL A 153 -1.11 1.89 -8.40
C VAL A 153 -1.23 2.25 -9.87
N SER A 154 -0.62 1.42 -10.70
CA SER A 154 -0.64 1.54 -12.15
C SER A 154 -1.50 0.46 -12.79
N VAL A 155 -2.23 0.79 -13.85
CA VAL A 155 -3.05 -0.17 -14.62
C VAL A 155 -2.58 -0.23 -16.07
N GLU A 156 -2.40 -1.45 -16.57
CA GLU A 156 -2.20 -1.78 -17.98
C GLU A 156 -3.43 -2.54 -18.50
N SER A 157 -4.10 -1.99 -19.50
CA SER A 157 -5.22 -2.63 -20.18
C SER A 157 -4.73 -3.61 -21.24
N ASP A 158 -5.46 -4.71 -21.43
CA ASP A 158 -5.24 -5.63 -22.56
C ASP A 158 -5.99 -5.12 -23.80
N ILE A 159 -5.30 -4.36 -24.65
CA ILE A 159 -5.91 -3.67 -25.80
C ILE A 159 -6.69 -4.61 -26.73
N GLU A 160 -6.27 -5.87 -26.87
CA GLU A 160 -6.91 -6.86 -27.74
C GLU A 160 -8.25 -7.38 -27.18
N ARG A 161 -8.52 -7.11 -25.89
CA ARG A 161 -9.73 -7.57 -25.19
C ARG A 161 -10.69 -6.44 -24.85
N VAL A 162 -10.24 -5.18 -24.95
CA VAL A 162 -11.10 -4.02 -24.68
C VAL A 162 -12.06 -3.84 -25.85
N GLU A 163 -13.34 -4.09 -25.61
CA GLU A 163 -14.40 -3.95 -26.62
C GLU A 163 -15.06 -2.56 -26.61
N GLU A 164 -15.06 -1.86 -25.45
CA GLU A 164 -15.78 -0.61 -25.24
C GLU A 164 -14.93 0.47 -24.54
N LEU A 165 -14.63 1.57 -25.24
CA LEU A 165 -13.82 2.68 -24.71
C LEU A 165 -14.59 3.64 -23.80
N SER A 166 -15.92 3.66 -23.90
CA SER A 166 -16.79 4.57 -23.13
C SER A 166 -17.06 4.11 -21.70
N ARG A 167 -16.69 2.88 -21.36
CA ARG A 167 -17.04 2.29 -20.06
C ARG A 167 -16.24 2.94 -18.94
N PRO A 168 -16.89 3.50 -17.91
CA PRO A 168 -16.19 3.98 -16.73
C PRO A 168 -15.68 2.79 -15.92
N PHE A 169 -14.44 2.90 -15.42
CA PHE A 169 -13.91 1.95 -14.45
C PHE A 169 -13.55 2.68 -13.15
N THR A 170 -13.47 1.94 -12.06
CA THR A 170 -13.03 2.43 -10.75
C THR A 170 -11.88 1.58 -10.25
N LEU A 171 -11.02 2.19 -9.45
CA LEU A 171 -10.04 1.50 -8.63
C LEU A 171 -10.18 2.03 -7.20
N GLU A 172 -10.37 1.11 -6.27
CA GLU A 172 -10.43 1.40 -4.85
C GLU A 172 -9.22 0.76 -4.17
N ILE A 173 -8.47 1.54 -3.38
CA ILE A 173 -7.52 0.97 -2.42
C ILE A 173 -8.32 0.60 -1.17
N THR A 174 -8.50 -0.70 -0.96
CA THR A 174 -9.39 -1.24 0.07
C THR A 174 -8.65 -1.52 1.38
N GLY A 175 -7.32 -1.58 1.34
CA GLY A 175 -6.49 -1.84 2.50
C GLY A 175 -5.02 -1.55 2.26
N ILE A 176 -4.34 -1.13 3.32
CA ILE A 176 -2.88 -1.00 3.37
C ILE A 176 -2.42 -1.80 4.58
N LEU A 177 -1.47 -2.72 4.38
CA LEU A 177 -0.92 -3.57 5.43
C LEU A 177 0.52 -3.18 5.73
N VAL A 178 0.78 -2.84 6.99
CA VAL A 178 2.11 -2.50 7.51
C VAL A 178 2.39 -3.39 8.73
N ASP A 179 3.49 -4.12 8.69
CA ASP A 179 3.92 -5.10 9.69
C ASP A 179 2.79 -6.06 10.14
N GLY A 180 2.05 -6.59 9.17
CA GLY A 180 0.93 -7.52 9.33
C GLY A 180 -0.36 -6.87 9.81
N ARG A 181 -0.42 -5.54 9.91
CA ARG A 181 -1.57 -4.80 10.44
C ARG A 181 -2.19 -3.88 9.41
N ARG A 182 -3.51 -3.88 9.36
CA ARG A 182 -4.27 -2.98 8.51
C ARG A 182 -4.22 -1.56 9.06
N VAL A 183 -3.88 -0.61 8.21
CA VAL A 183 -3.85 0.81 8.53
C VAL A 183 -5.22 1.44 8.25
N GLU A 184 -5.64 2.38 9.10
CA GLU A 184 -6.83 3.18 8.86
C GLU A 184 -6.59 4.16 7.70
N LEU A 185 -7.51 4.16 6.74
CA LEU A 185 -7.41 4.96 5.52
C LEU A 185 -8.13 6.31 5.72
N SER A 186 -7.48 7.40 5.31
CA SER A 186 -8.03 8.76 5.35
C SER A 186 -8.14 9.42 3.99
#